data_AF-A0A6M1ZUN9-F1
#
_entry.id   AF-A0A6M1ZUN9-F1
#
_cell.length_a   1.000
_cell.length_b   1.000
_cell.length_c   1.000
_cell.angle_alpha   90.00
_cell.angle_beta   90.00
_cell.angle_gamma   90.00
#
_symmetry.space_group_name_H-M   'P 1'
#
loop_
_entity.id
_entity.type
_entity.pdbx_description
1 polymer ?
#
loop_
_entity_poly.entity_id
_entity_poly.type
_entity_poly.pdbx_seq_one_letter_code
_entity_poly.pdbx_strand_id
1 'polypeptide(L)'
;MEEKNTKSFKSNSLNTNEKKLDLLKKDLEVNIQEQVIVNKRIMLLKESMQEIPNTNPDYVILITQHKMDLIELDELKSREEDLKTQIISFGN
;
A
#
# COMPACT_ATOMS: atom_id res chain seq x y z
N MET A 1 -44.34 37.97 1.62
CA MET A 1 -42.88 37.91 1.40
C MET A 1 -42.25 37.96 2.78
N GLU A 2 -41.51 36.99 3.29
CA GLU A 2 -40.73 35.91 2.68
C GLU A 2 -40.83 34.67 3.59
N GLU A 3 -41.13 33.52 2.98
CA GLU A 3 -41.05 32.23 3.66
C GLU A 3 -39.58 31.92 3.96
N LYS A 4 -39.24 31.80 5.24
CA LYS A 4 -37.95 31.27 5.68
C LYS A 4 -37.88 29.80 5.28
N ASN A 5 -37.33 29.57 4.10
CA ASN A 5 -37.00 28.27 3.56
C ASN A 5 -35.90 27.65 4.44
N THR A 6 -36.31 27.01 5.53
CA THR A 6 -35.46 26.11 6.32
C THR A 6 -35.16 24.89 5.45
N LYS A 7 -34.23 25.07 4.50
CA LYS A 7 -33.53 23.96 3.88
C LYS A 7 -32.78 23.27 5.00
N SER A 8 -33.40 22.21 5.51
CA SER A 8 -32.79 21.15 6.29
C SER A 8 -31.41 20.87 5.70
N PHE A 9 -30.36 21.30 6.40
CA PHE A 9 -29.00 20.79 6.21
C PHE A 9 -29.00 19.31 6.63
N LYS A 10 -29.62 18.45 5.80
CA LYS A 10 -29.28 17.03 5.75
C LYS A 10 -27.95 16.95 5.03
N SER A 11 -26.89 17.31 5.74
CA SER A 11 -25.51 17.17 5.26
C SER A 11 -25.21 15.69 5.05
N ASN A 12 -25.21 15.26 3.79
CA ASN A 12 -24.26 14.33 3.16
C ASN A 12 -23.69 13.14 3.99
N SER A 13 -24.43 12.52 4.91
CA SER A 13 -23.90 11.40 5.68
C SER A 13 -23.62 10.16 4.80
N LEU A 14 -24.40 9.97 3.73
CA LEU A 14 -24.18 8.93 2.72
C LEU A 14 -22.85 9.09 1.95
N ASN A 15 -22.37 10.33 1.78
CA ASN A 15 -21.18 10.65 0.99
C ASN A 15 -19.87 10.24 1.71
N THR A 16 -19.88 10.09 3.03
CA THR A 16 -18.65 9.87 3.82
C THR A 16 -18.18 8.42 3.75
N ASN A 17 -19.10 7.46 3.79
CA ASN A 17 -18.76 6.03 3.72
C ASN A 17 -18.29 5.62 2.33
N GLU A 18 -18.95 6.12 1.28
CA GLU A 18 -18.53 5.90 -0.11
C GLU A 18 -17.13 6.48 -0.37
N LYS A 19 -16.85 7.68 0.14
CA LYS A 19 -15.50 8.27 0.10
C LYS A 19 -14.47 7.44 0.86
N LYS A 20 -14.82 6.91 2.04
CA LYS A 20 -13.91 6.07 2.81
C LYS A 20 -13.59 4.77 2.08
N LEU A 21 -14.59 4.15 1.46
CA LEU A 21 -14.41 2.95 0.64
C LEU A 21 -13.54 3.23 -0.60
N ASP A 22 -13.75 4.36 -1.27
CA ASP A 22 -12.92 4.81 -2.40
C ASP A 22 -11.45 5.01 -1.99
N LEU A 23 -11.22 5.65 -0.84
CA LEU A 23 -9.87 5.82 -0.28
C LEU A 23 -9.20 4.47 0.04
N LEU A 24 -9.92 3.53 0.67
CA LEU A 24 -9.37 2.19 0.96
C LEU A 24 -8.98 1.44 -0.33
N LYS A 25 -9.77 1.56 -1.40
CA LYS A 25 -9.45 0.96 -2.71
C LYS A 25 -8.20 1.57 -3.35
N LYS A 26 -8.04 2.89 -3.23
CA LYS A 26 -6.83 3.59 -3.70
C LYS A 26 -5.60 3.18 -2.91
N ASP A 27 -5.71 3.08 -1.59
CA ASP A 27 -4.63 2.62 -0.72
C ASP A 27 -4.21 1.18 -1.08
N LEU A 28 -5.18 0.31 -1.39
CA LEU A 28 -4.92 -1.04 -1.89
C LEU A 28 -4.16 -1.03 -3.22
N GLU A 29 -4.57 -0.18 -4.16
CA GLU A 29 -3.90 -0.06 -5.46
C GLU A 29 -2.44 0.41 -5.29
N VAL A 30 -2.20 1.44 -4.47
CA VAL A 30 -0.85 1.93 -4.17
C VAL A 30 -0.01 0.85 -3.51
N ASN A 31 -0.55 0.13 -2.52
CA ASN A 31 0.15 -0.97 -1.85
C ASN A 31 0.56 -2.08 -2.83
N ILE A 32 -0.28 -2.44 -3.80
CA ILE A 32 0.05 -3.42 -4.85
C ILE A 32 1.17 -2.88 -5.76
N GLN A 33 1.12 -1.60 -6.15
CA GLN A 33 2.18 -0.99 -6.96
C GLN A 33 3.52 -0.97 -6.21
N GLU A 34 3.51 -0.66 -4.91
CA GLU A 34 4.69 -0.71 -4.04
C GLU A 34 5.28 -2.14 -3.99
N GLN A 35 4.46 -3.18 -3.84
CA GLN A 35 4.93 -4.57 -3.89
C GLN A 35 5.62 -4.91 -5.22
N VAL A 36 5.11 -4.41 -6.34
CA VAL A 36 5.73 -4.62 -7.66
C VAL A 36 7.11 -3.94 -7.72
N ILE A 37 7.25 -2.74 -7.16
CA ILE A 37 8.51 -1.99 -7.13
C ILE A 37 9.53 -2.70 -6.23
N VAL A 38 9.14 -3.10 -5.02
CA VAL A 38 10.01 -3.81 -4.08
C VAL A 38 10.46 -5.15 -4.67
N ASN A 39 9.57 -5.92 -5.30
CA ASN A 39 9.96 -7.15 -6.02
C ASN A 39 11.00 -6.91 -7.11
N LYS A 40 10.86 -5.84 -7.90
CA LYS A 40 11.86 -5.48 -8.92
C LYS A 40 13.21 -5.16 -8.27
N ARG A 41 13.22 -4.42 -7.15
CA ARG A 41 14.44 -4.10 -6.40
C ARG A 41 15.12 -5.35 -5.85
N ILE A 42 14.35 -6.29 -5.29
CA ILE A 42 14.83 -7.61 -4.83
C ILE A 42 15.54 -8.37 -5.96
N MET A 43 14.94 -8.40 -7.16
CA MET A 43 15.53 -9.08 -8.33
C MET A 43 16.86 -8.43 -8.74
N LEU A 44 16.89 -7.10 -8.85
CA LEU A 44 18.10 -6.36 -9.21
C LEU A 44 19.23 -6.57 -8.19
N LEU A 45 18.92 -6.51 -6.88
CA LEU A 45 19.90 -6.79 -5.83
C LEU A 45 20.47 -8.20 -5.94
N LYS A 46 19.62 -9.19 -6.26
CA LYS A 46 20.05 -10.58 -6.44
C LYS A 46 20.99 -10.73 -7.64
N GLU A 47 20.72 -10.04 -8.74
CA GLU A 47 21.58 -10.00 -9.92
C GLU A 47 22.92 -9.31 -9.60
N SER A 48 22.90 -8.13 -8.96
CA SER A 48 24.12 -7.42 -8.56
C SER A 48 25.02 -8.23 -7.62
N MET A 49 24.44 -9.00 -6.69
CA MET A 49 25.19 -9.88 -5.80
C MET A 49 25.92 -11.03 -6.53
N GLN A 50 25.52 -11.39 -7.76
CA GLN A 50 26.23 -12.41 -8.56
C GLN A 50 27.51 -11.87 -9.18
N GLU A 51 27.59 -10.55 -9.38
CA GLU A 51 28.73 -9.88 -10.02
C GLU A 51 29.83 -9.49 -9.02
N ILE A 52 29.53 -9.53 -7.72
CA ILE A 52 30.42 -9.05 -6.66
C ILE A 52 30.84 -10.23 -5.75
N PRO A 53 32.15 -10.46 -5.55
CA PRO A 53 32.63 -11.47 -4.60
C PRO A 53 32.10 -11.23 -3.19
N ASN A 54 31.77 -12.30 -2.46
CA ASN A 54 31.26 -12.22 -1.09
C ASN A 54 32.27 -11.69 -0.05
N THR A 55 33.53 -11.54 -0.43
CA THR A 55 34.57 -10.90 0.37
C THR A 55 34.60 -9.38 0.22
N ASN A 56 33.89 -8.83 -0.78
CA ASN A 56 33.75 -7.40 -0.95
C ASN A 56 32.78 -6.84 0.11
N PRO A 57 33.15 -5.78 0.85
CA PRO A 57 32.25 -5.07 1.77
C PRO A 57 30.88 -4.72 1.17
N ASP A 58 30.83 -4.38 -0.12
CA ASP A 58 29.59 -4.04 -0.82
C ASP A 58 28.62 -5.22 -0.88
N TYR A 59 29.11 -6.46 -0.89
CA TYR A 59 28.27 -7.65 -0.83
C TYR A 59 27.45 -7.69 0.47
N VAL A 60 28.04 -7.31 1.60
CA VAL A 60 27.36 -7.27 2.90
C VAL A 60 26.26 -6.20 2.91
N ILE A 61 26.49 -5.08 2.23
CA ILE A 61 25.50 -4.02 2.07
C ILE A 61 24.33 -4.53 1.22
N LEU A 62 24.62 -5.13 0.06
CA LEU A 62 23.60 -5.63 -0.86
C LEU A 62 22.75 -6.74 -0.24
N ILE A 63 23.36 -7.70 0.47
CA ILE A 63 22.60 -8.78 1.11
C ILE A 63 21.76 -8.26 2.27
N THR A 64 22.23 -7.24 2.99
CA THR A 64 21.43 -6.56 4.03
C THR A 64 20.23 -5.86 3.41
N GLN A 65 20.42 -5.09 2.34
CA GLN A 65 19.32 -4.44 1.63
C GLN A 65 18.32 -5.46 1.08
N HIS A 66 18.81 -6.56 0.49
CA HIS A 66 17.95 -7.62 -0.03
C HIS A 66 17.07 -8.24 1.06
N LYS A 67 17.62 -8.46 2.26
CA LYS A 67 16.85 -8.96 3.41
C LYS A 67 15.81 -7.95 3.90
N MET A 68 16.16 -6.66 3.94
CA MET A 68 15.20 -5.61 4.32
C MET A 68 14.05 -5.52 3.32
N ASP A 69 14.34 -5.61 2.02
CA ASP A 69 13.32 -5.58 0.97
C ASP A 69 12.38 -6.79 1.04
N LEU A 70 12.89 -7.97 1.40
CA LEU A 70 12.05 -9.15 1.62
C LEU A 70 11.08 -8.96 2.80
N ILE A 71 11.54 -8.34 3.89
CA ILE A 71 10.70 -7.99 5.04
C ILE A 71 9.65 -6.96 4.63
N GLU A 72 10.04 -5.89 3.93
CA GLU A 72 9.12 -4.87 3.43
C GLU A 72 8.04 -5.49 2.53
N LEU A 73 8.41 -6.43 1.65
CA LEU A 73 7.45 -7.12 0.79
C LEU A 73 6.43 -7.94 1.61
N ASP A 74 6.87 -8.62 2.66
CA ASP A 74 5.98 -9.40 3.53
C ASP A 74 5.04 -8.48 4.32
N GLU A 75 5.51 -7.32 4.79
CA GLU A 75 4.69 -6.30 5.43
C GLU A 75 3.62 -5.73 4.47
N LEU A 76 4.00 -5.43 3.23
CA LEU A 76 3.08 -4.95 2.20
C LEU A 76 2.01 -5.99 1.86
N LYS A 77 2.35 -7.28 1.82
CA LYS A 77 1.37 -8.36 1.62
C LYS A 77 0.42 -8.48 2.80
N SER A 78 0.92 -8.37 4.03
CA SER A 78 0.06 -8.36 5.22
C SER A 78 -0.93 -7.19 5.16
N ARG A 79 -0.44 -5.99 4.80
CA ARG A 79 -1.28 -4.80 4.65
C ARG A 79 -2.32 -4.96 3.54
N GLU A 80 -1.99 -5.65 2.46
CA GLU A 80 -2.95 -5.96 1.38
C GLU A 80 -4.15 -6.75 1.91
N GLU A 81 -3.90 -7.79 2.70
CA GLU A 81 -4.96 -8.63 3.28
C GLU A 81 -5.81 -7.84 4.29
N ASP A 82 -5.19 -6.97 5.08
CA ASP A 82 -5.90 -6.08 6.00
C ASP A 82 -6.79 -5.07 5.24
N LEU A 83 -6.30 -4.50 4.14
CA LEU A 83 -7.06 -3.57 3.30
C LEU A 83 -8.23 -4.27 2.60
N LYS A 84 -8.02 -5.47 2.07
CA LYS A 84 -9.10 -6.30 1.49
C LYS A 84 -10.18 -6.60 2.52
N THR A 85 -9.78 -7.00 3.72
CA THR A 85 -10.70 -7.28 4.83
C THR A 85 -11.53 -6.05 5.19
N GLN A 86 -10.88 -4.88 5.30
CA GLN A 86 -11.57 -3.62 5.55
C GLN A 86 -12.54 -3.26 4.42
N ILE A 87 -12.14 -3.36 3.15
CA ILE A 87 -12.99 -3.09 1.99
C ILE A 87 -14.24 -3.98 1.99
N ILE A 88 -14.08 -5.27 2.27
CA ILE A 88 -15.20 -6.22 2.36
C ILE A 88 -16.13 -5.83 3.53
N SER A 89 -15.56 -5.46 4.68
CA SER A 89 -16.36 -5.05 5.85
C SER A 89 -17.13 -3.75 5.66
N PHE A 90 -16.64 -2.84 4.80
CA PHE A 90 -17.32 -1.59 4.44
C PHE A 90 -18.34 -1.74 3.31
N GLY A 91 -18.19 -2.77 2.47
CA GLY A 91 -19.06 -3.04 1.33
C GLY A 91 -20.31 -3.87 1.65
N ASN A 92 -20.35 -4.52 2.82
CA ASN A 92 -21.51 -5.23 3.37
C ASN A 92 -22.25 -4.37 4.40
#